data_AF-A0A1Z4UY85-F1
#
_entry.id   AF-A0A1Z4UY85-F1
#
_cell.length_a   1.000
_cell.length_b   1.000
_cell.length_c   1.000
_cell.angle_alpha   90.00
_cell.angle_beta   90.00
_cell.angle_gamma   90.00
#
_symmetry.space_group_name_H-M   'P 1'
#
loop_
_entity.id
_entity.type
_entity.pdbx_description
1 polymer ?
#
loop_
_entity_poly.entity_id
_entity_poly.type
_entity_poly.pdbx_seq_one_letter_code
_entity_poly.pdbx_strand_id
1 'polypeptide(L)'
;MGTTVAPIGAWFIAWIALVPLWLLVIKYTSKTDPPAPRPLPLALLWGIGYHGVALSWITGIHPMDWLGVPWLPSLTITLLCWAFISLWGGILVTVWAALMVRLDRGNPWWRVLLGTAIWCGLESLWSAGPLWWSSLAYTQSPQNLVILHLGQLSGPNTVTAVIVAFNGLIAEYLTQRRRGAKEERIAIYSAFSLFILAHLIGFLFYSQPLTEGANTALKIGVIQGNIPNKIKVLPEGLRRAMTAYTEGYLSLTNQGVKAVLTPEAAIPIFSRTLPQTPLLEAIREQGVIAWVGAFGEQGSSYTNSLFTVLGNGEVTSRYDKSKLVPLGEYIPFENILGGIIQRLSPLEAHQVPGKANQIFDTPFGRVIIGICYESAFAENFRYQASMGGKFILSSSNDAHYTAAMADQHHAQDIMRAIETDRWAVRATNTGYSAFINPHGQTLWKSAYNTYQTHSETIYPRQTRTLYVRWGDWLTPLLLVLSALSGIFRSSPI
;
A
#
# COMPACT_ATOMS: atom_id res chain seq x y z
N MET A 1 10.34 -4.43 -15.42
CA MET A 1 10.04 -3.97 -14.05
C MET A 1 8.55 -3.95 -13.75
N GLY A 2 7.70 -3.33 -14.56
CA GLY A 2 6.26 -3.20 -14.24
C GLY A 2 5.47 -4.52 -14.11
N THR A 3 5.92 -5.62 -14.72
CA THR A 3 5.31 -6.95 -14.58
C THR A 3 5.70 -7.68 -13.28
N THR A 4 6.55 -7.08 -12.44
CA THR A 4 7.00 -7.69 -11.18
C THR A 4 5.95 -7.61 -10.09
N VAL A 5 5.10 -6.58 -10.11
CA VAL A 5 4.00 -6.43 -9.16
C VAL A 5 2.84 -7.36 -9.50
N ALA A 6 1.96 -7.58 -8.53
CA ALA A 6 0.68 -8.24 -8.78
C ALA A 6 -0.10 -7.51 -9.92
N PRO A 7 -0.89 -8.23 -10.73
CA PRO A 7 -1.24 -9.64 -10.64
C PRO A 7 -0.21 -10.61 -11.26
N ILE A 8 0.70 -10.12 -12.11
CA ILE A 8 1.66 -10.98 -12.81
C ILE A 8 2.68 -11.58 -11.83
N GLY A 9 3.19 -10.76 -10.89
CA GLY A 9 4.01 -11.26 -9.78
C GLY A 9 5.33 -11.89 -10.23
N ALA A 10 5.93 -11.44 -11.34
CA ALA A 10 7.25 -11.89 -11.80
C ALA A 10 8.38 -11.31 -10.94
N TRP A 11 8.27 -11.47 -9.61
CA TRP A 11 9.07 -10.80 -8.58
C TRP A 11 10.58 -11.04 -8.73
N PHE A 12 10.98 -12.20 -9.26
CA PHE A 12 12.38 -12.55 -9.52
C PHE A 12 13.05 -11.59 -10.51
N ILE A 13 12.28 -11.00 -11.44
CA ILE A 13 12.80 -10.02 -12.41
C ILE A 13 13.24 -8.73 -11.72
N ALA A 14 12.65 -8.35 -10.58
CA ALA A 14 13.02 -7.14 -9.85
C ALA A 14 14.49 -7.13 -9.39
N TRP A 15 15.08 -8.32 -9.18
CA TRP A 15 16.48 -8.49 -8.78
C TRP A 15 17.49 -8.18 -9.89
N ILE A 16 17.05 -8.06 -11.15
CA ILE A 16 17.93 -7.73 -12.28
C ILE A 16 17.44 -6.55 -13.14
N ALA A 17 16.18 -6.13 -12.97
CA ALA A 17 15.55 -5.14 -13.83
C ALA A 17 16.03 -3.69 -13.63
N LEU A 18 16.72 -3.39 -12.51
CA LEU A 18 17.36 -2.09 -12.30
C LEU A 18 18.82 -2.07 -12.82
N VAL A 19 19.42 -3.23 -13.10
CA VAL A 19 20.81 -3.31 -13.61
C VAL A 19 21.03 -2.41 -14.84
N PRO A 20 20.16 -2.38 -15.87
CA PRO A 20 20.36 -1.51 -17.04
C PRO A 20 20.39 -0.01 -16.68
N LEU A 21 19.56 0.41 -15.71
CA LEU A 21 19.50 1.79 -15.23
C LEU A 21 20.79 2.17 -14.50
N TRP A 22 21.29 1.28 -13.64
CA TRP A 22 22.60 1.45 -12.98
C TRP A 22 23.74 1.52 -13.99
N LEU A 23 23.79 0.59 -14.96
CA LEU A 23 24.82 0.56 -16.00
C LEU A 23 24.86 1.85 -16.83
N LEU A 24 23.69 2.43 -17.13
CA LEU A 24 23.59 3.71 -17.82
C LEU A 24 24.32 4.83 -17.07
N VAL A 25 24.06 4.93 -15.77
CA VAL A 25 24.68 5.96 -14.92
C VAL A 25 26.17 5.70 -14.73
N ILE A 26 26.57 4.45 -14.47
CA ILE A 26 27.98 4.07 -14.25
C ILE A 26 28.82 4.33 -15.51
N LYS A 27 28.35 3.91 -16.69
CA LYS A 27 29.10 4.10 -17.94
C LYS A 27 29.25 5.58 -18.31
N TYR A 28 28.20 6.37 -18.08
CA TYR A 28 28.23 7.82 -18.34
C TYR A 28 29.24 8.54 -17.45
N THR A 29 29.23 8.27 -16.15
CA THR A 29 30.15 8.88 -15.18
C THR A 29 31.59 8.37 -15.34
N SER A 30 31.77 7.11 -15.77
CA SER A 30 33.08 6.51 -16.03
C SER A 30 33.72 6.95 -17.36
N LYS A 31 33.07 7.80 -18.16
CA LYS A 31 33.55 8.30 -19.46
C LYS A 31 34.10 7.19 -20.38
N THR A 32 33.30 6.13 -20.60
CA THR A 32 33.69 5.03 -21.49
C THR A 32 33.89 5.49 -22.93
N ASP A 33 34.69 4.75 -23.70
CA ASP A 33 34.82 4.91 -25.16
C ASP A 33 34.21 3.68 -25.88
N PRO A 34 33.18 3.86 -26.74
CA PRO A 34 32.49 5.12 -27.08
C PRO A 34 31.69 5.72 -25.89
N PRO A 35 31.42 7.05 -25.92
CA PRO A 35 30.71 7.74 -24.85
C PRO A 35 29.31 7.18 -24.66
N ALA A 36 28.95 6.90 -23.42
CA ALA A 36 27.62 6.43 -23.08
C ALA A 36 26.57 7.53 -23.37
N PRO A 37 25.34 7.15 -23.75
CA PRO A 37 24.25 8.10 -23.94
C PRO A 37 23.94 8.84 -22.63
N ARG A 38 23.35 10.04 -22.73
CA ARG A 38 22.91 10.80 -21.55
C ARG A 38 21.89 9.96 -20.76
N PRO A 39 22.10 9.74 -19.44
CA PRO A 39 21.27 8.81 -18.68
C PRO A 39 19.86 9.35 -18.39
N LEU A 40 19.66 10.68 -18.37
CA LEU A 40 18.40 11.28 -17.90
C LEU A 40 17.17 10.92 -18.74
N PRO A 41 17.17 11.04 -20.09
CA PRO A 41 16.01 10.65 -20.89
C PRO A 41 15.71 9.15 -20.81
N LEU A 42 16.74 8.31 -20.70
CA LEU A 42 16.59 6.86 -20.59
C LEU A 42 16.09 6.45 -19.20
N ALA A 43 16.51 7.16 -18.14
CA ALA A 43 15.96 7.01 -16.79
C ALA A 43 14.48 7.39 -16.75
N LEU A 44 14.09 8.48 -17.42
CA LEU A 44 12.70 8.89 -17.57
C LEU A 44 11.87 7.80 -18.26
N LEU A 45 12.34 7.29 -19.41
CA LEU A 45 11.66 6.22 -20.14
C LEU A 45 11.58 4.91 -19.33
N TRP A 46 12.64 4.56 -18.61
CA TRP A 46 12.62 3.39 -17.72
C TRP A 46 11.57 3.55 -16.62
N GLY A 47 11.51 4.73 -15.98
CA GLY A 47 10.55 5.01 -14.91
C GLY A 47 9.10 5.06 -15.42
N ILE A 48 8.85 5.70 -16.57
CA ILE A 48 7.55 5.66 -17.25
C ILE A 48 7.16 4.21 -17.58
N GLY A 49 8.10 3.40 -18.09
CA GLY A 49 7.84 2.00 -18.38
C GLY A 49 7.53 1.17 -17.13
N TYR A 50 8.21 1.42 -16.01
CA TYR A 50 7.90 0.77 -14.74
C TYR A 50 6.52 1.17 -14.22
N HIS A 51 6.35 2.46 -13.92
CA HIS A 51 5.15 2.97 -13.27
C HIS A 51 3.93 2.90 -14.19
N GLY A 52 4.09 3.12 -15.49
CA GLY A 52 3.00 3.01 -16.46
C GLY A 52 2.44 1.60 -16.58
N VAL A 53 3.30 0.57 -16.60
CA VAL A 53 2.83 -0.82 -16.60
C VAL A 53 2.26 -1.20 -15.23
N ALA A 54 2.96 -0.87 -14.15
CA ALA A 54 2.53 -1.20 -12.78
C ALA A 54 1.19 -0.54 -12.40
N LEU A 55 0.95 0.69 -12.86
CA LEU A 55 -0.26 1.48 -12.58
C LEU A 55 -1.24 1.49 -13.75
N SER A 56 -1.09 0.58 -14.71
CA SER A 56 -2.00 0.48 -15.86
C SER A 56 -3.44 0.20 -15.45
N TRP A 57 -3.67 -0.37 -14.26
CA TRP A 57 -5.02 -0.56 -13.71
C TRP A 57 -5.81 0.74 -13.52
N ILE A 58 -5.14 1.91 -13.47
CA ILE A 58 -5.80 3.22 -13.46
C ILE A 58 -6.66 3.42 -14.71
N THR A 59 -6.32 2.78 -15.83
CA THR A 59 -7.17 2.85 -17.03
C THR A 59 -8.55 2.23 -16.82
N GLY A 60 -8.74 1.42 -15.76
CA GLY A 60 -10.01 0.83 -15.38
C GLY A 60 -11.06 1.82 -14.88
N ILE A 61 -10.68 3.07 -14.57
CA ILE A 61 -11.65 4.11 -14.22
C ILE A 61 -12.52 4.53 -15.42
N HIS A 62 -12.10 4.20 -16.63
CA HIS A 62 -12.92 4.37 -17.82
C HIS A 62 -13.79 3.12 -18.04
N PRO A 63 -15.11 3.27 -18.31
CA PRO A 63 -15.87 4.52 -18.39
C PRO A 63 -16.36 5.03 -17.03
N MET A 64 -16.32 6.35 -16.85
CA MET A 64 -16.75 7.06 -15.63
C MET A 64 -18.28 7.30 -15.57
N ASP A 65 -19.07 6.31 -16.00
CA ASP A 65 -20.52 6.44 -16.12
C ASP A 65 -21.21 6.70 -14.76
N TRP A 66 -20.59 6.27 -13.66
CA TRP A 66 -21.10 6.52 -12.31
C TRP A 66 -20.98 7.99 -11.87
N LEU A 67 -20.14 8.78 -12.55
CA LEU A 67 -20.04 10.23 -12.40
C LEU A 67 -20.86 10.97 -13.48
N GLY A 68 -21.52 10.24 -14.39
CA GLY A 68 -22.23 10.84 -15.53
C GLY A 68 -21.31 11.47 -16.58
N VAL A 69 -20.01 11.15 -16.57
CA VAL A 69 -19.04 11.72 -17.50
C VAL A 69 -19.15 11.01 -18.86
N PRO A 70 -19.36 11.73 -19.98
CA PRO A 70 -19.46 11.12 -21.30
C PRO A 70 -18.19 10.35 -21.69
N TRP A 71 -18.33 9.39 -22.62
CA TRP A 71 -17.29 8.43 -22.97
C TRP A 71 -15.94 9.07 -23.38
N LEU A 72 -15.96 10.05 -24.31
CA LEU A 72 -14.74 10.71 -24.80
C LEU A 72 -14.01 11.53 -23.71
N PRO A 73 -14.69 12.41 -22.96
CA PRO A 73 -14.12 13.05 -21.77
C PRO A 73 -13.58 12.04 -20.76
N SER A 74 -14.32 10.97 -20.46
CA SER A 74 -13.88 9.93 -19.52
C SER A 74 -12.59 9.26 -19.97
N LEU A 75 -12.48 8.88 -21.25
CA LEU A 75 -11.26 8.30 -21.81
C LEU A 75 -10.09 9.30 -21.70
N THR A 76 -10.33 10.56 -22.03
CA THR A 76 -9.32 11.62 -21.98
C THR A 76 -8.79 11.83 -20.56
N ILE A 77 -9.68 11.99 -19.57
CA ILE A 77 -9.32 12.12 -18.15
C ILE A 77 -8.50 10.91 -17.71
N THR A 78 -8.95 9.72 -18.08
CA THR A 78 -8.28 8.46 -17.71
C THR A 78 -6.86 8.36 -18.24
N LEU A 79 -6.68 8.64 -19.53
CA LEU A 79 -5.35 8.64 -20.15
C LEU A 79 -4.45 9.72 -19.57
N LEU A 80 -4.99 10.90 -19.25
CA LEU A 80 -4.25 11.97 -18.60
C LEU A 80 -3.81 11.59 -17.17
N CYS A 81 -4.70 10.99 -16.37
CA CYS A 81 -4.35 10.51 -15.03
C CYS A 81 -3.24 9.45 -15.08
N TRP A 82 -3.37 8.47 -15.96
CA TRP A 82 -2.38 7.42 -16.14
C TRP A 82 -1.05 7.96 -16.67
N ALA A 83 -1.07 8.83 -17.68
CA ALA A 83 0.13 9.47 -18.21
C ALA A 83 0.82 10.34 -17.15
N PHE A 84 0.06 11.12 -16.39
CA PHE A 84 0.57 11.98 -15.34
C PHE A 84 1.29 11.18 -14.24
N ILE A 85 0.65 10.13 -13.69
CA ILE A 85 1.28 9.36 -12.62
C ILE A 85 2.49 8.56 -13.11
N SER A 86 2.46 8.09 -14.37
CA SER A 86 3.59 7.41 -15.01
C SER A 86 4.77 8.37 -15.20
N LEU A 87 4.48 9.60 -15.64
CA LEU A 87 5.47 10.66 -15.78
C LEU A 87 6.04 11.07 -14.42
N TRP A 88 5.20 11.18 -13.40
CA TRP A 88 5.61 11.50 -12.03
C TRP A 88 6.61 10.47 -11.48
N GLY A 89 6.30 9.19 -11.62
CA GLY A 89 7.24 8.11 -11.29
C GLY A 89 8.53 8.18 -12.13
N GLY A 90 8.41 8.47 -13.42
CA GLY A 90 9.54 8.72 -14.32
C GLY A 90 10.46 9.87 -13.87
N ILE A 91 9.88 10.96 -13.37
CA ILE A 91 10.62 12.11 -12.83
C ILE A 91 11.44 11.69 -11.62
N LEU A 92 10.88 10.89 -10.70
CA LEU A 92 11.63 10.43 -9.52
C LEU A 92 12.83 9.57 -9.90
N VAL A 93 12.68 8.65 -10.85
CA VAL A 93 13.81 7.86 -11.40
C VAL A 93 14.84 8.77 -12.09
N THR A 94 14.38 9.81 -12.77
CA THR A 94 15.26 10.81 -13.40
C THR A 94 16.04 11.63 -12.37
N VAL A 95 15.39 12.04 -11.28
CA VAL A 95 16.04 12.73 -10.15
C VAL A 95 17.09 11.82 -9.52
N TRP A 96 16.77 10.54 -9.31
CA TRP A 96 17.73 9.54 -8.84
C TRP A 96 18.96 9.49 -9.76
N ALA A 97 18.76 9.32 -11.07
CA ALA A 97 19.85 9.26 -12.04
C ALA A 97 20.66 10.58 -12.08
N ALA A 98 20.01 11.73 -11.99
CA ALA A 98 20.67 13.04 -11.99
C ALA A 98 21.55 13.24 -10.74
N LEU A 99 21.06 12.87 -9.56
CA LEU A 99 21.84 12.96 -8.33
C LEU A 99 23.01 11.98 -8.38
N MET A 100 22.80 10.77 -8.88
CA MET A 100 23.86 9.79 -9.05
C MET A 100 24.95 10.27 -10.01
N VAL A 101 24.61 10.91 -11.13
CA VAL A 101 25.59 11.50 -12.05
C VAL A 101 26.36 12.65 -11.41
N ARG A 102 25.67 13.54 -10.68
CA ARG A 102 26.29 14.73 -10.08
C ARG A 102 27.19 14.41 -8.89
N LEU A 103 26.85 13.39 -8.12
CA LEU A 103 27.51 13.05 -6.86
C LEU A 103 28.44 11.84 -6.98
N ASP A 104 28.57 11.25 -8.18
CA ASP A 104 29.52 10.15 -8.39
C ASP A 104 30.96 10.64 -8.17
N ARG A 105 31.73 9.80 -7.50
CA ARG A 105 33.15 10.03 -7.17
C ARG A 105 34.04 8.91 -7.70
N GLY A 106 33.52 8.04 -8.57
CA GLY A 106 34.25 6.93 -9.16
C GLY A 106 34.42 5.70 -8.26
N ASN A 107 34.10 5.80 -6.96
CA ASN A 107 34.18 4.66 -6.03
C ASN A 107 32.90 3.79 -6.09
N PRO A 108 33.02 2.47 -6.35
CA PRO A 108 31.87 1.60 -6.58
C PRO A 108 31.02 1.36 -5.32
N TRP A 109 31.65 1.17 -4.16
CA TRP A 109 30.95 0.94 -2.89
C TRP A 109 30.18 2.17 -2.44
N TRP A 110 30.81 3.34 -2.60
CA TRP A 110 30.19 4.63 -2.39
C TRP A 110 28.95 4.79 -3.28
N ARG A 111 29.09 4.49 -4.57
CA ARG A 111 28.02 4.62 -5.56
C ARG A 111 26.82 3.75 -5.22
N VAL A 112 27.04 2.48 -4.86
CA VAL A 112 25.96 1.57 -4.43
C VAL A 112 25.26 2.12 -3.20
N LEU A 113 26.01 2.50 -2.16
CA LEU A 113 25.44 3.08 -0.93
C LEU A 113 24.62 4.33 -1.22
N LEU A 114 25.18 5.27 -1.99
CA LEU A 114 24.55 6.52 -2.39
C LEU A 114 23.26 6.29 -3.19
N GLY A 115 23.31 5.41 -4.21
CA GLY A 115 22.13 5.14 -5.04
C GLY A 115 21.02 4.46 -4.26
N THR A 116 21.35 3.55 -3.35
CA THR A 116 20.37 2.96 -2.43
C THR A 116 19.77 4.03 -1.50
N ALA A 117 20.58 4.87 -0.88
CA ALA A 117 20.13 5.93 0.02
C ALA A 117 19.20 6.93 -0.69
N ILE A 118 19.58 7.41 -1.88
CA ILE A 118 18.77 8.34 -2.66
C ILE A 118 17.45 7.69 -3.07
N TRP A 119 17.45 6.43 -3.50
CA TRP A 119 16.21 5.76 -3.90
C TRP A 119 15.23 5.63 -2.73
N CYS A 120 15.68 5.14 -1.58
CA CYS A 120 14.86 5.05 -0.37
C CYS A 120 14.39 6.44 0.11
N GLY A 121 15.24 7.46 0.00
CA GLY A 121 14.87 8.85 0.30
C GLY A 121 13.76 9.37 -0.63
N LEU A 122 13.86 9.11 -1.94
CA LEU A 122 12.84 9.52 -2.91
C LEU A 122 11.51 8.76 -2.72
N GLU A 123 11.55 7.45 -2.43
CA GLU A 123 10.34 6.70 -2.06
C GLU A 123 9.70 7.24 -0.78
N SER A 124 10.50 7.59 0.23
CA SER A 124 10.02 8.20 1.47
C SER A 124 9.33 9.54 1.22
N LEU A 125 9.95 10.42 0.42
CA LEU A 125 9.37 11.70 0.02
C LEU A 125 8.07 11.51 -0.77
N TRP A 126 8.02 10.54 -1.67
CA TRP A 126 6.82 10.25 -2.45
C TRP A 126 5.68 9.72 -1.56
N SER A 127 5.99 8.85 -0.60
CA SER A 127 5.02 8.28 0.34
C SER A 127 4.39 9.31 1.29
N ALA A 128 5.05 10.46 1.49
CA ALA A 128 4.48 11.57 2.25
C ALA A 128 3.34 12.27 1.49
N GLY A 129 3.35 12.23 0.16
CA GLY A 129 2.31 12.78 -0.71
C GLY A 129 1.14 11.80 -0.96
N PRO A 130 0.08 12.25 -1.64
CA PRO A 130 -1.13 11.45 -1.85
C PRO A 130 -1.08 10.51 -3.07
N LEU A 131 0.06 10.41 -3.76
CA LEU A 131 0.20 9.70 -5.04
C LEU A 131 1.08 8.45 -4.92
N TRP A 132 1.00 7.75 -3.80
CA TRP A 132 1.89 6.64 -3.45
C TRP A 132 1.22 5.28 -3.72
N TRP A 133 1.90 4.37 -4.43
CA TRP A 133 1.36 3.03 -4.70
C TRP A 133 2.41 2.00 -5.12
N SER A 134 3.39 2.37 -5.95
CA SER A 134 4.27 1.45 -6.67
C SER A 134 5.70 1.41 -6.12
N SER A 135 5.84 1.25 -4.79
CA SER A 135 7.14 0.99 -4.16
C SER A 135 7.82 -0.23 -4.75
N LEU A 136 9.15 -0.22 -4.82
CA LEU A 136 9.92 -1.41 -5.17
C LEU A 136 9.69 -2.58 -4.20
N ALA A 137 9.38 -2.31 -2.94
CA ALA A 137 9.05 -3.34 -1.96
C ALA A 137 7.89 -4.24 -2.42
N TYR A 138 6.87 -3.65 -3.05
CA TYR A 138 5.68 -4.38 -3.51
C TYR A 138 5.94 -5.23 -4.75
N THR A 139 7.10 -5.13 -5.39
CA THR A 139 7.50 -6.07 -6.44
C THR A 139 7.71 -7.49 -5.91
N GLN A 140 7.86 -7.64 -4.58
CA GLN A 140 8.03 -8.92 -3.92
C GLN A 140 6.73 -9.46 -3.34
N SER A 141 5.68 -8.62 -3.20
CA SER A 141 4.41 -9.00 -2.61
C SER A 141 3.39 -9.38 -3.70
N PRO A 142 2.60 -10.46 -3.51
CA PRO A 142 2.53 -11.33 -2.34
C PRO A 142 3.44 -12.58 -2.37
N GLN A 143 4.19 -12.81 -3.45
CA GLN A 143 4.79 -14.13 -3.71
C GLN A 143 6.04 -14.45 -2.87
N ASN A 144 6.91 -13.46 -2.59
CA ASN A 144 8.17 -13.68 -1.86
C ASN A 144 8.03 -13.32 -0.37
N LEU A 145 7.20 -14.07 0.36
CA LEU A 145 6.92 -13.79 1.78
C LEU A 145 8.18 -13.69 2.64
N VAL A 146 9.20 -14.49 2.33
CA VAL A 146 10.48 -14.51 3.05
C VAL A 146 11.15 -13.12 3.03
N ILE A 147 11.33 -12.51 1.85
CA ILE A 147 11.99 -11.19 1.79
C ILE A 147 11.12 -10.08 2.39
N LEU A 148 9.79 -10.19 2.30
CA LEU A 148 8.87 -9.19 2.86
C LEU A 148 9.04 -9.03 4.37
N HIS A 149 9.52 -10.05 5.08
CA HIS A 149 9.77 -9.96 6.53
C HIS A 149 10.89 -8.99 6.90
N LEU A 150 11.74 -8.56 5.94
CA LEU A 150 12.64 -7.43 6.16
C LEU A 150 11.87 -6.13 6.46
N GLY A 151 10.60 -6.03 6.06
CA GLY A 151 9.69 -4.95 6.44
C GLY A 151 9.55 -4.75 7.96
N GLN A 152 9.79 -5.80 8.75
CA GLN A 152 9.79 -5.71 10.21
C GLN A 152 10.98 -4.93 10.79
N LEU A 153 12.04 -4.71 10.00
CA LEU A 153 13.24 -3.97 10.44
C LEU A 153 12.99 -2.46 10.38
N SER A 154 12.69 -1.93 9.20
CA SER A 154 12.56 -0.50 8.93
C SER A 154 11.45 -0.20 7.91
N GLY A 155 10.42 -1.06 7.83
CA GLY A 155 9.32 -0.88 6.91
C GLY A 155 9.68 -1.26 5.47
N PRO A 156 8.85 -0.88 4.48
CA PRO A 156 8.96 -1.36 3.11
C PRO A 156 10.29 -0.97 2.47
N ASN A 157 10.87 0.17 2.87
CA ASN A 157 12.15 0.66 2.37
C ASN A 157 13.32 -0.29 2.66
N THR A 158 13.21 -1.20 3.63
CA THR A 158 14.23 -2.24 3.84
C THR A 158 14.32 -3.19 2.65
N VAL A 159 13.17 -3.60 2.11
CA VAL A 159 13.10 -4.46 0.91
C VAL A 159 13.60 -3.70 -0.32
N THR A 160 13.14 -2.45 -0.48
CA THR A 160 13.63 -1.53 -1.53
C THR A 160 15.15 -1.40 -1.48
N ALA A 161 15.72 -1.17 -0.30
CA ALA A 161 17.16 -0.96 -0.13
C ALA A 161 17.97 -2.16 -0.61
N VAL A 162 17.55 -3.38 -0.22
CA VAL A 162 18.22 -4.62 -0.62
C VAL A 162 18.13 -4.84 -2.14
N ILE A 163 16.97 -4.63 -2.75
CA ILE A 163 16.78 -4.78 -4.21
C ILE A 163 17.67 -3.79 -4.98
N VAL A 164 17.66 -2.52 -4.58
CA VAL A 164 18.43 -1.46 -5.24
C VAL A 164 19.94 -1.71 -5.09
N ALA A 165 20.39 -2.05 -3.88
CA ALA A 165 21.79 -2.35 -3.61
C ALA A 165 22.28 -3.58 -4.38
N PHE A 166 21.47 -4.66 -4.41
CA PHE A 166 21.81 -5.86 -5.17
C PHE A 166 21.99 -5.56 -6.66
N ASN A 167 21.02 -4.86 -7.29
CA ASN A 167 21.12 -4.47 -8.69
C ASN A 167 22.35 -3.55 -8.95
N GLY A 168 22.66 -2.65 -8.02
CA GLY A 168 23.86 -1.81 -8.08
C GLY A 168 25.15 -2.62 -8.05
N LEU A 169 25.28 -3.60 -7.16
CA LEU A 169 26.44 -4.48 -7.06
C LEU A 169 26.62 -5.34 -8.33
N ILE A 170 25.52 -5.85 -8.91
CA ILE A 170 25.56 -6.55 -10.20
C ILE A 170 26.03 -5.63 -11.33
N ALA A 171 25.55 -4.38 -11.36
CA ALA A 171 25.98 -3.41 -12.37
C ALA A 171 27.48 -3.03 -12.21
N GLU A 172 27.96 -2.89 -10.98
CA GLU A 172 29.39 -2.68 -10.68
C GLU A 172 30.24 -3.86 -11.17
N TYR A 173 29.84 -5.10 -10.87
CA TYR A 173 30.50 -6.30 -11.40
C TYR A 173 30.59 -6.29 -12.94
N LEU A 174 29.47 -6.02 -13.63
CA LEU A 174 29.42 -6.03 -15.10
C LEU A 174 30.27 -4.94 -15.76
N THR A 175 30.54 -3.83 -15.06
CA THR A 175 31.40 -2.75 -15.58
C THR A 175 32.88 -2.96 -15.27
N GLN A 176 33.20 -3.59 -14.14
CA GLN A 176 34.57 -3.83 -13.69
C GLN A 176 35.23 -5.07 -14.30
N ARG A 177 34.47 -5.92 -15.00
CA ARG A 177 34.94 -7.12 -15.73
C ARG A 177 36.08 -6.88 -16.74
N ARG A 178 36.41 -5.61 -17.02
CA ARG A 178 37.51 -5.19 -17.90
C ARG A 178 38.71 -4.56 -17.16
N ARG A 179 38.65 -4.34 -15.84
CA ARG A 179 39.66 -3.62 -15.05
C ARG A 179 40.52 -4.50 -14.12
N GLY A 180 40.17 -5.77 -13.94
CA GLY A 180 40.98 -6.77 -13.22
C GLY A 180 40.16 -7.76 -12.39
N ALA A 181 40.67 -8.99 -12.22
CA ALA A 181 39.91 -10.13 -11.69
C ALA A 181 39.54 -10.05 -10.19
N LYS A 182 40.22 -9.21 -9.39
CA LYS A 182 40.03 -9.18 -7.93
C LYS A 182 38.81 -8.33 -7.51
N GLU A 183 38.72 -7.09 -7.97
CA GLU A 183 37.61 -6.18 -7.62
C GLU A 183 36.29 -6.64 -8.22
N GLU A 184 36.32 -7.19 -9.44
CA GLU A 184 35.20 -7.85 -10.09
C GLU A 184 34.59 -8.95 -9.19
N ARG A 185 35.43 -9.85 -8.66
CA ARG A 185 34.98 -10.95 -7.79
C ARG A 185 34.35 -10.44 -6.49
N ILE A 186 34.85 -9.35 -5.92
CA ILE A 186 34.31 -8.82 -4.65
C ILE A 186 32.89 -8.27 -4.86
N ALA A 187 32.61 -7.57 -5.96
CA ALA A 187 31.27 -7.02 -6.24
C ALA A 187 30.22 -8.13 -6.37
N ILE A 188 30.51 -9.18 -7.14
CA ILE A 188 29.57 -10.30 -7.34
C ILE A 188 29.39 -11.13 -6.06
N TYR A 189 30.46 -11.41 -5.31
CA TYR A 189 30.34 -12.09 -4.01
C TYR A 189 29.55 -11.26 -3.01
N SER A 190 29.70 -9.93 -3.03
CA SER A 190 28.91 -9.03 -2.18
C SER A 190 27.44 -9.03 -2.57
N ALA A 191 27.12 -9.06 -3.87
CA ALA A 191 25.74 -9.17 -4.35
C ALA A 191 25.09 -10.48 -3.85
N PHE A 192 25.75 -11.62 -4.06
CA PHE A 192 25.25 -12.91 -3.60
C PHE A 192 25.17 -12.99 -2.07
N SER A 193 26.17 -12.47 -1.35
CA SER A 193 26.16 -12.44 0.11
C SER A 193 25.00 -11.59 0.64
N LEU A 194 24.76 -10.42 0.05
CA LEU A 194 23.62 -9.57 0.38
C LEU A 194 22.30 -10.30 0.13
N PHE A 195 22.14 -10.92 -1.04
CA PHE A 195 20.93 -11.67 -1.39
C PHE A 195 20.66 -12.82 -0.43
N ILE A 196 21.68 -13.65 -0.15
CA ILE A 196 21.58 -14.79 0.74
C ILE A 196 21.30 -14.34 2.18
N LEU A 197 22.05 -13.35 2.69
CA LEU A 197 21.87 -12.85 4.04
C LEU A 197 20.49 -12.20 4.22
N ALA A 198 20.02 -11.44 3.24
CA ALA A 198 18.70 -10.82 3.27
C ALA A 198 17.57 -11.88 3.32
N HIS A 199 17.67 -12.93 2.50
CA HIS A 199 16.69 -14.02 2.54
C HIS A 199 16.82 -14.87 3.81
N LEU A 200 18.03 -15.05 4.34
CA LEU A 200 18.24 -15.75 5.61
C LEU A 200 17.61 -14.99 6.77
N ILE A 201 17.84 -13.68 6.88
CA ILE A 201 17.21 -12.82 7.90
C ILE A 201 15.69 -12.85 7.74
N GLY A 202 15.18 -12.68 6.51
CA GLY A 202 13.76 -12.79 6.21
C GLY A 202 13.18 -14.14 6.63
N PHE A 203 13.89 -15.23 6.36
CA PHE A 203 13.49 -16.59 6.72
C PHE A 203 13.48 -16.81 8.23
N LEU A 204 14.47 -16.25 8.95
CA LEU A 204 14.52 -16.33 10.42
C LEU A 204 13.33 -15.62 11.07
N PHE A 205 12.86 -14.49 10.51
CA PHE A 205 11.64 -13.83 10.97
C PHE A 205 10.39 -14.60 10.57
N TYR A 206 10.30 -15.07 9.33
CA TYR A 206 9.17 -15.86 8.82
C TYR A 206 8.99 -17.19 9.57
N SER A 207 10.08 -17.78 10.06
CA SER A 207 10.06 -19.06 10.80
C SER A 207 9.76 -18.91 12.28
N GLN A 208 9.61 -17.68 12.80
CA GLN A 208 9.20 -17.49 14.19
C GLN A 208 7.79 -18.07 14.39
N PRO A 209 7.52 -18.86 15.43
CA PRO A 209 6.21 -19.44 15.62
C PRO A 209 5.16 -18.36 15.94
N LEU A 210 4.00 -18.46 15.29
CA LEU A 210 2.83 -17.67 15.68
C LEU A 210 2.28 -18.24 16.99
N THR A 211 2.40 -17.47 18.07
CA THR A 211 1.76 -17.83 19.34
C THR A 211 0.25 -17.61 19.25
N GLU A 212 -0.49 -18.69 19.02
CA GLU A 212 -1.95 -18.73 18.91
C GLU A 212 -2.55 -19.26 20.22
N GLY A 213 -2.66 -18.39 21.22
CA GLY A 213 -3.22 -18.79 22.51
C GLY A 213 -4.73 -19.04 22.38
N ALA A 214 -5.21 -20.23 22.75
CA ALA A 214 -6.64 -20.58 22.71
C ALA A 214 -7.54 -19.57 23.43
N ASN A 215 -7.05 -18.98 24.54
CA ASN A 215 -7.78 -17.96 25.31
C ASN A 215 -7.88 -16.58 24.62
N THR A 216 -7.18 -16.39 23.50
CA THR A 216 -7.16 -15.13 22.74
C THR A 216 -7.81 -15.27 21.36
N ALA A 217 -8.28 -16.47 20.99
CA ALA A 217 -8.92 -16.73 19.71
C ALA A 217 -10.16 -15.86 19.51
N LEU A 218 -10.22 -15.15 18.40
CA LEU A 218 -11.33 -14.27 18.04
C LEU A 218 -11.86 -14.64 16.66
N LYS A 219 -13.02 -15.28 16.62
CA LYS A 219 -13.71 -15.62 15.36
C LYS A 219 -14.42 -14.39 14.80
N ILE A 220 -13.99 -13.89 13.64
CA ILE A 220 -14.52 -12.69 12.99
C ILE A 220 -15.14 -13.08 11.65
N GLY A 221 -16.29 -12.49 11.34
CA GLY A 221 -16.92 -12.58 10.02
C GLY A 221 -16.60 -11.37 9.13
N VAL A 222 -16.54 -11.58 7.82
CA VAL A 222 -16.50 -10.53 6.79
C VAL A 222 -17.65 -10.69 5.82
N ILE A 223 -18.19 -9.57 5.34
CA ILE A 223 -19.23 -9.55 4.29
C ILE A 223 -18.68 -8.83 3.07
N GLN A 224 -18.70 -9.50 1.92
CA GLN A 224 -18.46 -8.91 0.61
C GLN A 224 -19.80 -8.65 -0.08
N GLY A 225 -20.22 -7.39 -0.15
CA GLY A 225 -21.59 -7.02 -0.55
C GLY A 225 -21.88 -7.09 -2.06
N ASN A 226 -20.85 -6.94 -2.90
CA ASN A 226 -20.95 -6.87 -4.36
C ASN A 226 -22.03 -5.89 -4.87
N ILE A 227 -22.09 -4.71 -4.26
CA ILE A 227 -23.01 -3.64 -4.67
C ILE A 227 -22.33 -2.83 -5.79
N PRO A 228 -22.87 -2.83 -7.03
CA PRO A 228 -22.25 -2.11 -8.14
C PRO A 228 -22.19 -0.61 -7.84
N ASN A 229 -21.05 0.02 -8.16
CA ASN A 229 -20.86 1.42 -7.80
C ASN A 229 -21.89 2.36 -8.43
N LYS A 230 -22.29 2.08 -9.68
CA LYS A 230 -23.28 2.88 -10.43
C LYS A 230 -24.60 3.07 -9.70
N ILE A 231 -24.98 2.12 -8.84
CA ILE A 231 -26.21 2.18 -8.07
C ILE A 231 -25.98 2.43 -6.58
N LYS A 232 -24.72 2.42 -6.10
CA LYS A 232 -24.37 2.33 -4.67
C LYS A 232 -25.05 3.40 -3.82
N VAL A 233 -25.11 4.63 -4.32
CA VAL A 233 -25.75 5.77 -3.63
C VAL A 233 -27.20 6.02 -4.06
N LEU A 234 -27.73 5.23 -4.99
CA LEU A 234 -29.13 5.30 -5.42
C LEU A 234 -30.03 4.48 -4.48
N PRO A 235 -31.35 4.77 -4.42
CA PRO A 235 -32.29 4.02 -3.57
C PRO A 235 -32.25 2.51 -3.79
N GLU A 236 -32.06 2.07 -5.05
CA GLU A 236 -31.91 0.65 -5.39
C GLU A 236 -30.66 0.02 -4.74
N GLY A 237 -29.49 0.66 -4.88
CA GLY A 237 -28.25 0.15 -4.31
C GLY A 237 -28.25 0.21 -2.80
N LEU A 238 -28.87 1.24 -2.21
CA LEU A 238 -29.06 1.32 -0.76
C LEU A 238 -29.93 0.17 -0.24
N ARG A 239 -31.06 -0.12 -0.90
CA ARG A 239 -31.92 -1.27 -0.54
C ARG A 239 -31.15 -2.59 -0.64
N ARG A 240 -30.41 -2.80 -1.73
CA ARG A 240 -29.58 -4.00 -1.91
C ARG A 240 -28.49 -4.12 -0.85
N ALA A 241 -27.83 -3.01 -0.51
CA ALA A 241 -26.83 -2.96 0.56
C ALA A 241 -27.45 -3.34 1.90
N MET A 242 -28.58 -2.72 2.28
CA MET A 242 -29.28 -3.04 3.52
C MET A 242 -29.63 -4.52 3.61
N THR A 243 -30.22 -5.09 2.57
CA THR A 243 -30.56 -6.53 2.52
C THR A 243 -29.30 -7.39 2.64
N ALA A 244 -28.31 -7.20 1.76
CA ALA A 244 -27.12 -8.05 1.70
C ALA A 244 -26.29 -8.00 2.99
N TYR A 245 -26.09 -6.82 3.58
CA TYR A 245 -25.31 -6.70 4.81
C TYR A 245 -26.08 -7.20 6.04
N THR A 246 -27.41 -7.06 6.08
CA THR A 246 -28.23 -7.61 7.17
C THR A 246 -28.28 -9.13 7.11
N GLU A 247 -28.55 -9.72 5.94
CA GLU A 247 -28.56 -11.18 5.75
C GLU A 247 -27.18 -11.80 6.00
N GLY A 248 -26.12 -11.16 5.48
CA GLY A 248 -24.74 -11.58 5.73
C GLY A 248 -24.37 -11.53 7.21
N TYR A 249 -24.81 -10.49 7.92
CA TYR A 249 -24.61 -10.36 9.36
C TYR A 249 -25.30 -11.51 10.12
N LEU A 250 -26.60 -11.73 9.87
CA LEU A 250 -27.36 -12.82 10.50
C LEU A 250 -26.77 -14.20 10.21
N SER A 251 -26.31 -14.43 8.98
CA SER A 251 -25.63 -15.69 8.60
C SER A 251 -24.35 -15.91 9.41
N LEU A 252 -23.55 -14.87 9.60
CA LEU A 252 -22.29 -14.94 10.34
C LEU A 252 -22.52 -15.05 11.86
N THR A 253 -23.51 -14.36 12.42
CA THR A 253 -23.84 -14.50 13.85
C THR A 253 -24.29 -15.91 14.19
N ASN A 254 -25.07 -16.56 13.31
CA ASN A 254 -25.44 -17.98 13.43
C ASN A 254 -24.24 -18.93 13.41
N GLN A 255 -23.09 -18.52 12.86
CA GLN A 255 -21.83 -19.28 12.89
C GLN A 255 -21.01 -19.04 14.17
N GLY A 256 -21.53 -18.27 15.13
CA GLY A 256 -20.89 -18.01 16.43
C GLY A 256 -19.71 -17.03 16.35
N VAL A 257 -19.68 -16.13 15.37
CA VAL A 257 -18.67 -15.07 15.32
C VAL A 257 -18.82 -14.10 16.49
N LYS A 258 -17.71 -13.47 16.89
CA LYS A 258 -17.70 -12.44 17.94
C LYS A 258 -17.87 -11.03 17.39
N ALA A 259 -17.54 -10.83 16.11
CA ALA A 259 -17.74 -9.57 15.41
C ALA A 259 -17.88 -9.80 13.90
N VAL A 260 -18.50 -8.83 13.21
CA VAL A 260 -18.61 -8.80 11.75
C VAL A 260 -18.04 -7.49 11.20
N LEU A 261 -17.15 -7.58 10.21
CA LEU A 261 -16.63 -6.43 9.47
C LEU A 261 -17.40 -6.25 8.16
N THR A 262 -17.88 -5.03 7.90
CA THR A 262 -18.42 -4.63 6.59
C THR A 262 -17.41 -3.79 5.80
N PRO A 263 -17.57 -3.69 4.46
CA PRO A 263 -16.68 -2.92 3.61
C PRO A 263 -16.80 -1.40 3.75
N GLU A 264 -15.95 -0.68 3.01
CA GLU A 264 -15.94 0.78 2.96
C GLU A 264 -17.26 1.33 2.41
N ALA A 265 -17.84 2.27 3.16
CA ALA A 265 -19.15 2.84 2.88
C ALA A 265 -20.15 1.73 2.49
N ALA A 266 -20.15 0.62 3.23
CA ALA A 266 -21.09 -0.49 3.05
C ALA A 266 -22.52 0.01 3.04
N ILE A 267 -22.85 0.86 4.01
CA ILE A 267 -24.11 1.61 4.04
C ILE A 267 -23.78 3.08 3.79
N PRO A 268 -23.96 3.59 2.55
CA PRO A 268 -23.55 4.94 2.16
C PRO A 268 -24.57 5.99 2.67
N ILE A 269 -24.79 6.02 3.99
CA ILE A 269 -25.61 6.99 4.69
C ILE A 269 -24.79 7.67 5.79
N PHE A 270 -25.31 8.78 6.30
CA PHE A 270 -24.70 9.47 7.43
C PHE A 270 -24.92 8.73 8.75
N SER A 271 -23.96 8.87 9.66
CA SER A 271 -23.96 8.27 10.99
C SER A 271 -25.25 8.50 11.77
N ARG A 272 -25.86 9.70 11.68
CA ARG A 272 -27.16 10.01 12.31
C ARG A 272 -28.31 9.10 11.89
N THR A 273 -28.24 8.48 10.71
CA THR A 273 -29.28 7.62 10.14
C THR A 273 -29.00 6.13 10.36
N LEU A 274 -27.76 5.75 10.70
CA LEU A 274 -27.41 4.36 11.03
C LEU A 274 -28.36 3.70 12.04
N PRO A 275 -28.85 4.39 13.10
CA PRO A 275 -29.77 3.81 14.07
C PRO A 275 -31.12 3.31 13.54
N GLN A 276 -31.49 3.71 12.33
CA GLN A 276 -32.78 3.41 11.69
C GLN A 276 -32.65 2.29 10.65
N THR A 277 -31.49 1.63 10.56
CA THR A 277 -31.21 0.63 9.54
C THR A 277 -31.59 -0.78 10.00
N PRO A 278 -32.06 -1.66 9.08
CA PRO A 278 -32.30 -3.08 9.41
C PRO A 278 -31.06 -3.80 9.94
N LEU A 279 -29.86 -3.38 9.49
CA LEU A 279 -28.61 -3.92 10.02
C LEU A 279 -28.46 -3.61 11.51
N LEU A 280 -28.77 -2.38 11.95
CA LEU A 280 -28.65 -2.04 13.37
C LEU A 280 -29.69 -2.75 14.23
N GLU A 281 -30.90 -2.96 13.70
CA GLU A 281 -31.92 -3.78 14.36
C GLU A 281 -31.43 -5.21 14.54
N ALA A 282 -30.90 -5.85 13.48
CA ALA A 282 -30.29 -7.16 13.57
C ALA A 282 -29.10 -7.19 14.56
N ILE A 283 -28.29 -6.12 14.62
CA ILE A 283 -27.20 -6.02 15.59
C ILE A 283 -27.74 -6.08 17.03
N ARG A 284 -28.81 -5.33 17.33
CA ARG A 284 -29.47 -5.32 18.64
C ARG A 284 -30.07 -6.67 19.00
N GLU A 285 -30.70 -7.34 18.05
CA GLU A 285 -31.33 -8.65 18.26
C GLU A 285 -30.30 -9.75 18.52
N GLN A 286 -29.21 -9.78 17.76
CA GLN A 286 -28.19 -10.82 17.86
C GLN A 286 -27.18 -10.56 18.98
N GLY A 287 -27.01 -9.30 19.41
CA GLY A 287 -26.05 -8.94 20.45
C GLY A 287 -24.57 -9.09 20.05
N VAL A 288 -24.26 -9.18 18.75
CA VAL A 288 -22.90 -9.34 18.22
C VAL A 288 -22.37 -7.99 17.71
N ILE A 289 -21.07 -7.74 17.90
CA ILE A 289 -20.45 -6.47 17.49
C ILE A 289 -20.35 -6.39 15.95
N ALA A 290 -20.52 -5.21 15.39
CA ALA A 290 -20.25 -4.95 13.98
C ALA A 290 -19.32 -3.75 13.79
N TRP A 291 -18.40 -3.86 12.85
CA TRP A 291 -17.65 -2.73 12.33
C TRP A 291 -18.26 -2.30 11.01
N VAL A 292 -18.92 -1.14 11.00
CA VAL A 292 -19.78 -0.71 9.91
C VAL A 292 -19.15 0.46 9.16
N GLY A 293 -18.90 0.29 7.85
CA GLY A 293 -18.48 1.37 6.98
C GLY A 293 -19.65 2.28 6.57
N ALA A 294 -19.55 3.57 6.87
CA ALA A 294 -20.57 4.58 6.58
C ALA A 294 -19.97 6.01 6.50
N PHE A 295 -20.79 7.05 6.33
CA PHE A 295 -20.32 8.43 6.32
C PHE A 295 -20.42 9.07 7.71
N GLY A 296 -19.31 9.62 8.18
CA GLY A 296 -19.26 10.40 9.41
C GLY A 296 -19.46 11.88 9.14
N GLU A 297 -20.37 12.52 9.86
CA GLU A 297 -20.64 13.95 9.69
C GLU A 297 -19.54 14.82 10.33
N GLN A 298 -19.24 15.97 9.73
CA GLN A 298 -18.30 16.98 10.23
C GLN A 298 -18.72 18.39 9.76
N GLY A 299 -19.63 19.03 10.49
CA GLY A 299 -20.18 20.34 10.08
C GLY A 299 -20.95 20.23 8.77
N SER A 300 -20.58 21.04 7.77
CA SER A 300 -21.08 20.93 6.39
C SER A 300 -20.33 19.91 5.54
N SER A 301 -19.28 19.28 6.08
CA SER A 301 -18.46 18.27 5.41
C SER A 301 -18.74 16.88 5.99
N TYR A 302 -18.11 15.86 5.40
CA TYR A 302 -18.19 14.50 5.91
C TYR A 302 -16.89 13.72 5.69
N THR A 303 -16.76 12.61 6.38
CA THR A 303 -15.65 11.66 6.27
C THR A 303 -16.18 10.30 5.83
N ASN A 304 -15.35 9.53 5.15
CA ASN A 304 -15.57 8.10 4.98
C ASN A 304 -15.02 7.40 6.23
N SER A 305 -15.87 6.66 6.92
CA SER A 305 -15.61 6.25 8.29
C SER A 305 -15.96 4.79 8.54
N LEU A 306 -15.23 4.18 9.47
CA LEU A 306 -15.57 2.90 10.06
C LEU A 306 -16.04 3.12 11.50
N PHE A 307 -17.16 2.51 11.88
CA PHE A 307 -17.76 2.65 13.21
C PHE A 307 -17.77 1.31 13.95
N THR A 308 -17.45 1.30 15.25
CA THR A 308 -17.78 0.16 16.12
C THR A 308 -19.20 0.32 16.62
N VAL A 309 -20.05 -0.64 16.27
CA VAL A 309 -21.41 -0.78 16.80
C VAL A 309 -21.44 -1.98 17.74
N LEU A 310 -21.78 -1.73 19.01
CA LEU A 310 -21.94 -2.76 20.02
C LEU A 310 -23.23 -3.57 19.81
N GLY A 311 -23.32 -4.74 20.46
CA GLY A 311 -24.51 -5.59 20.41
C GLY A 311 -25.78 -4.97 20.98
N ASN A 312 -25.69 -3.86 21.73
CA ASN A 312 -26.85 -3.06 22.15
C ASN A 312 -27.23 -1.97 21.14
N GLY A 313 -26.52 -1.87 20.01
CA GLY A 313 -26.67 -0.86 18.97
C GLY A 313 -25.97 0.48 19.23
N GLU A 314 -25.18 0.59 20.31
CA GLU A 314 -24.42 1.80 20.63
C GLU A 314 -23.17 1.94 19.75
N VAL A 315 -22.92 3.14 19.22
CA VAL A 315 -21.70 3.46 18.46
C VAL A 315 -20.64 3.97 19.42
N THR A 316 -19.55 3.22 19.60
CA THR A 316 -18.51 3.51 20.62
C THR A 316 -17.19 4.03 20.07
N SER A 317 -16.90 3.76 18.80
CA SER A 317 -15.67 4.23 18.14
C SER A 317 -15.93 4.59 16.69
N ARG A 318 -15.17 5.56 16.18
CA ARG A 318 -15.18 6.05 14.80
C ARG A 318 -13.73 6.26 14.35
N TYR A 319 -13.39 5.74 13.18
CA TYR A 319 -12.14 6.06 12.48
C TYR A 319 -12.49 6.71 11.16
N ASP A 320 -11.91 7.87 10.88
CA ASP A 320 -12.11 8.64 9.67
C ASP A 320 -10.92 8.46 8.73
N LYS A 321 -11.18 8.12 7.46
CA LYS A 321 -10.13 7.91 6.45
C LYS A 321 -9.22 9.13 6.34
N SER A 322 -7.93 8.95 6.59
CA SER A 322 -6.94 10.04 6.64
C SER A 322 -6.23 10.29 5.30
N LYS A 323 -6.04 9.24 4.49
CA LYS A 323 -5.44 9.33 3.15
C LYS A 323 -6.53 9.19 2.09
N LEU A 324 -6.90 10.33 1.50
CA LEU A 324 -7.90 10.38 0.46
C LEU A 324 -7.31 10.11 -0.92
N VAL A 325 -8.11 9.49 -1.79
CA VAL A 325 -7.78 9.25 -3.20
C VAL A 325 -7.97 10.54 -4.00
N PRO A 326 -6.92 11.09 -4.63
CA PRO A 326 -7.05 12.27 -5.50
C PRO A 326 -8.01 12.00 -6.67
N LEU A 327 -8.83 12.98 -7.02
CA LEU A 327 -9.85 12.95 -8.09
C LEU A 327 -11.03 11.99 -7.84
N GLY A 328 -10.91 11.05 -6.90
CA GLY A 328 -11.99 10.17 -6.48
C GLY A 328 -12.78 10.72 -5.29
N GLU A 329 -12.08 11.22 -4.27
CA GLU A 329 -12.69 11.68 -3.01
C GLU A 329 -12.54 13.20 -2.79
N TYR A 330 -11.58 13.84 -3.46
CA TYR A 330 -11.39 15.28 -3.44
C TYR A 330 -10.74 15.77 -4.73
N ILE A 331 -10.83 17.08 -4.99
CA ILE A 331 -10.22 17.72 -6.15
C ILE A 331 -8.92 18.39 -5.72
N PRO A 332 -7.74 17.91 -6.17
CA PRO A 332 -6.48 18.59 -5.89
C PRO A 332 -6.49 20.03 -6.41
N PHE A 333 -5.94 20.96 -5.63
CA PHE A 333 -5.85 22.39 -5.99
C PHE A 333 -7.20 23.05 -6.28
N GLU A 334 -8.29 22.60 -5.65
CA GLU A 334 -9.64 23.18 -5.83
C GLU A 334 -9.66 24.71 -5.66
N ASN A 335 -8.87 25.27 -4.74
CA ASN A 335 -8.78 26.73 -4.57
C ASN A 335 -8.19 27.48 -5.78
N ILE A 336 -7.42 26.79 -6.63
CA ILE A 336 -6.77 27.36 -7.83
C ILE A 336 -7.60 27.03 -9.09
N LEU A 337 -8.15 25.81 -9.16
CA LEU A 337 -8.94 25.31 -10.29
C LEU A 337 -10.44 25.58 -10.15
N GLY A 338 -10.89 26.07 -9.00
CA GLY A 338 -12.29 26.21 -8.61
C GLY A 338 -13.12 27.06 -9.56
N GLY A 339 -12.52 28.08 -10.18
CA GLY A 339 -13.21 28.90 -11.20
C GLY A 339 -13.56 28.13 -12.49
N ILE A 340 -12.83 27.05 -12.81
CA ILE A 340 -13.10 26.16 -13.95
C ILE A 340 -14.03 25.00 -13.53
N ILE A 341 -13.93 24.57 -12.27
CA ILE A 341 -14.56 23.36 -11.73
C ILE A 341 -15.94 23.59 -11.08
N GLN A 342 -16.23 24.79 -10.55
CA GLN A 342 -17.56 25.14 -10.02
C GLN A 342 -18.68 25.04 -11.07
N ARG A 343 -18.34 25.00 -12.37
CA ARG A 343 -19.29 24.72 -13.45
C ARG A 343 -19.64 23.23 -13.63
N LEU A 344 -18.97 22.32 -12.93
CA LEU A 344 -19.03 20.87 -13.18
C LEU A 344 -19.46 20.01 -11.97
N SER A 345 -19.55 20.54 -10.76
CA SER A 345 -20.02 19.77 -9.58
C SER A 345 -20.95 20.60 -8.67
N PRO A 346 -22.23 20.22 -8.54
CA PRO A 346 -23.22 20.92 -7.70
C PRO A 346 -23.31 20.37 -6.25
N LEU A 347 -22.32 19.58 -5.78
CA LEU A 347 -22.41 18.95 -4.45
C LEU A 347 -21.94 19.91 -3.34
N GLU A 348 -22.86 20.25 -2.42
CA GLU A 348 -22.61 21.14 -1.26
C GLU A 348 -21.77 20.50 -0.13
N ALA A 349 -21.62 19.17 -0.11
CA ALA A 349 -20.88 18.46 0.93
C ALA A 349 -19.57 17.88 0.36
N HIS A 350 -18.44 18.35 0.90
CA HIS A 350 -17.11 17.88 0.51
C HIS A 350 -16.61 16.81 1.49
N GLN A 351 -16.07 15.71 0.94
CA GLN A 351 -15.37 14.71 1.75
C GLN A 351 -14.04 15.28 2.23
N VAL A 352 -13.78 15.19 3.54
CA VAL A 352 -12.56 15.72 4.18
C VAL A 352 -11.74 14.60 4.83
N PRO A 353 -10.40 14.76 4.96
CA PRO A 353 -9.57 13.75 5.58
C PRO A 353 -9.74 13.73 7.11
N GLY A 354 -9.72 12.53 7.68
CA GLY A 354 -9.56 12.31 9.11
C GLY A 354 -8.17 12.69 9.63
N LYS A 355 -8.01 12.76 10.96
CA LYS A 355 -6.72 13.06 11.60
C LYS A 355 -5.73 11.90 11.41
N ALA A 356 -4.45 12.19 11.21
CA ALA A 356 -3.44 11.14 11.03
C ALA A 356 -3.19 10.29 12.29
N ASN A 357 -3.43 10.83 13.48
CA ASN A 357 -3.06 10.22 14.77
C ASN A 357 -4.23 9.55 15.50
N GLN A 358 -5.25 9.09 14.77
CA GLN A 358 -6.44 8.46 15.33
C GLN A 358 -6.13 7.13 16.03
N ILE A 359 -6.92 6.83 17.05
CA ILE A 359 -6.95 5.54 17.75
C ILE A 359 -8.37 4.96 17.63
N PHE A 360 -8.47 3.64 17.57
CA PHE A 360 -9.75 2.97 17.45
C PHE A 360 -9.83 1.82 18.46
N ASP A 361 -10.63 2.03 19.51
CA ASP A 361 -10.78 1.10 20.61
C ASP A 361 -12.07 0.29 20.42
N THR A 362 -12.00 -1.02 20.68
CA THR A 362 -13.14 -1.93 20.57
C THR A 362 -13.25 -2.74 21.87
N PRO A 363 -14.34 -3.47 22.11
CA PRO A 363 -14.40 -4.44 23.21
C PRO A 363 -13.30 -5.51 23.18
N PHE A 364 -12.64 -5.72 22.04
CA PHE A 364 -11.50 -6.64 21.90
C PHE A 364 -10.14 -5.94 22.13
N GLY A 365 -10.15 -4.68 22.51
CA GLY A 365 -9.01 -3.79 22.66
C GLY A 365 -8.80 -2.87 21.46
N ARG A 366 -7.68 -2.14 21.47
CA ARG A 366 -7.27 -1.27 20.37
C ARG A 366 -6.99 -2.07 19.11
N VAL A 367 -7.40 -1.56 17.96
CA VAL A 367 -7.16 -2.18 16.65
C VAL A 367 -6.58 -1.16 15.67
N ILE A 368 -6.01 -1.67 14.59
CA ILE A 368 -5.46 -0.89 13.48
C ILE A 368 -6.52 -0.84 12.39
N ILE A 369 -6.87 0.34 11.91
CA ILE A 369 -7.83 0.55 10.83
C ILE A 369 -7.08 1.01 9.58
N GLY A 370 -7.41 0.40 8.45
CA GLY A 370 -7.09 0.92 7.12
C GLY A 370 -8.35 0.98 6.27
N ILE A 371 -8.66 2.16 5.73
CA ILE A 371 -9.77 2.33 4.79
C ILE A 371 -9.20 2.46 3.37
N CYS A 372 -9.43 1.43 2.56
CA CYS A 372 -9.08 1.38 1.14
C CYS A 372 -7.63 1.81 0.89
N TYR A 373 -7.43 2.90 0.14
CA TYR A 373 -6.16 3.46 -0.30
C TYR A 373 -5.11 3.66 0.81
N GLU A 374 -5.55 3.76 2.07
CA GLU A 374 -4.64 3.82 3.23
C GLU A 374 -3.68 2.64 3.30
N SER A 375 -4.03 1.45 2.79
CA SER A 375 -3.15 0.28 2.77
C SER A 375 -1.83 0.51 2.05
N ALA A 376 -1.72 1.51 1.16
CA ALA A 376 -0.45 1.89 0.55
C ALA A 376 0.53 2.59 1.53
N PHE A 377 0.02 3.18 2.61
CA PHE A 377 0.74 4.04 3.55
C PHE A 377 1.12 3.30 4.84
N ALA A 378 2.28 2.65 4.82
CA ALA A 378 2.80 1.86 5.94
C ALA A 378 2.82 2.61 7.29
N GLU A 379 3.07 3.93 7.25
CA GLU A 379 3.15 4.79 8.43
C GLU A 379 1.87 4.75 9.27
N ASN A 380 0.70 4.80 8.62
CA ASN A 380 -0.61 4.80 9.30
C ASN A 380 -0.80 3.53 10.14
N PHE A 381 -0.37 2.38 9.60
CA PHE A 381 -0.46 1.08 10.27
C PHE A 381 0.59 0.97 11.37
N ARG A 382 1.82 1.42 11.10
CA ARG A 382 2.90 1.47 12.09
C ARG A 382 2.51 2.31 13.30
N TYR A 383 1.96 3.51 13.09
CA TYR A 383 1.52 4.39 14.16
C TYR A 383 0.47 3.69 15.05
N GLN A 384 -0.60 3.17 14.46
CA GLN A 384 -1.65 2.49 15.21
C GLN A 384 -1.14 1.22 15.93
N ALA A 385 -0.22 0.48 15.33
CA ALA A 385 0.47 -0.65 15.97
C ALA A 385 1.30 -0.20 17.19
N SER A 386 2.03 0.91 17.08
CA SER A 386 2.84 1.48 18.17
C SER A 386 1.96 1.91 19.36
N MET A 387 0.75 2.38 19.06
CA MET A 387 -0.29 2.75 20.04
C MET A 387 -1.00 1.56 20.69
N GLY A 388 -0.63 0.33 20.34
CA GLY A 388 -1.12 -0.91 20.96
C GLY A 388 -2.19 -1.66 20.15
N GLY A 389 -2.42 -1.27 18.89
CA GLY A 389 -3.36 -1.95 17.99
C GLY A 389 -3.05 -3.43 17.84
N LYS A 390 -4.05 -4.28 18.06
CA LYS A 390 -3.88 -5.73 18.25
C LYS A 390 -4.09 -6.59 17.00
N PHE A 391 -4.83 -6.09 16.03
CA PHE A 391 -5.06 -6.69 14.71
C PHE A 391 -5.51 -5.59 13.75
N ILE A 392 -5.51 -5.88 12.46
CA ILE A 392 -5.88 -4.95 11.39
C ILE A 392 -7.30 -5.24 10.92
N LEU A 393 -8.11 -4.19 10.79
CA LEU A 393 -9.36 -4.17 10.04
C LEU A 393 -9.15 -3.32 8.78
N SER A 394 -9.18 -3.97 7.63
CA SER A 394 -9.06 -3.33 6.32
C SER A 394 -10.43 -3.30 5.65
N SER A 395 -10.97 -2.11 5.43
CA SER A 395 -12.30 -1.90 4.88
C SER A 395 -12.17 -1.14 3.56
N SER A 396 -12.53 -1.77 2.42
CA SER A 396 -12.28 -1.19 1.08
C SER A 396 -13.47 -1.29 0.12
N ASN A 397 -13.45 -0.47 -0.93
CA ASN A 397 -14.30 -0.57 -2.11
C ASN A 397 -13.47 -0.43 -3.39
N ASP A 398 -13.19 -1.55 -4.06
CA ASP A 398 -12.29 -1.61 -5.21
C ASP A 398 -13.03 -1.45 -6.58
N ALA A 399 -14.29 -1.00 -6.58
CA ALA A 399 -15.21 -1.11 -7.71
C ALA A 399 -14.88 -0.30 -8.98
N HIS A 400 -13.97 0.69 -8.92
CA HIS A 400 -13.70 1.61 -10.05
C HIS A 400 -12.51 1.20 -10.91
N TYR A 401 -11.90 0.05 -10.61
CA TYR A 401 -10.63 -0.33 -11.19
C TYR A 401 -10.68 -1.76 -11.74
N THR A 402 -9.66 -2.14 -12.49
CA THR A 402 -9.52 -3.51 -12.96
C THR A 402 -9.14 -4.45 -11.80
N ALA A 403 -9.33 -5.76 -11.98
CA ALA A 403 -8.93 -6.76 -10.97
C ALA A 403 -7.44 -6.66 -10.58
N ALA A 404 -6.59 -6.18 -11.49
CA ALA A 404 -5.17 -5.92 -11.21
C ALA A 404 -4.95 -4.92 -10.05
N MET A 405 -5.84 -3.93 -9.88
CA MET A 405 -5.79 -3.03 -8.72
C MET A 405 -6.09 -3.80 -7.44
N ALA A 406 -7.15 -4.61 -7.41
CA ALA A 406 -7.52 -5.41 -6.25
C ALA A 406 -6.40 -6.40 -5.85
N ASP A 407 -5.70 -6.99 -6.83
CA ASP A 407 -4.54 -7.84 -6.58
C ASP A 407 -3.36 -7.07 -5.96
N GLN A 408 -3.06 -5.86 -6.45
CA GLN A 408 -2.01 -5.01 -5.86
C GLN A 408 -2.40 -4.49 -4.47
N HIS A 409 -3.67 -4.15 -4.27
CA HIS A 409 -4.19 -3.69 -2.99
C HIS A 409 -4.06 -4.80 -1.94
N HIS A 410 -4.47 -6.03 -2.27
CA HIS A 410 -4.29 -7.20 -1.40
C HIS A 410 -2.81 -7.45 -1.06
N ALA A 411 -1.91 -7.26 -2.04
CA ALA A 411 -0.47 -7.36 -1.81
C ALA A 411 0.06 -6.30 -0.83
N GLN A 412 -0.54 -5.11 -0.79
CA GLN A 412 -0.20 -4.08 0.20
C GLN A 412 -0.69 -4.46 1.60
N ASP A 413 -1.90 -4.99 1.74
CA ASP A 413 -2.41 -5.46 3.05
C ASP A 413 -1.55 -6.57 3.64
N ILE A 414 -1.07 -7.50 2.80
CA ILE A 414 -0.10 -8.54 3.21
C ILE A 414 1.15 -7.90 3.80
N MET A 415 1.68 -6.86 3.15
CA MET A 415 2.86 -6.17 3.66
C MET A 415 2.57 -5.47 5.00
N ARG A 416 1.38 -4.87 5.19
CA ARG A 416 0.98 -4.26 6.46
C ARG A 416 0.88 -5.27 7.59
N ALA A 417 0.33 -6.46 7.32
CA ALA A 417 0.27 -7.56 8.29
C ALA A 417 1.67 -8.00 8.74
N ILE A 418 2.60 -8.16 7.79
CA ILE A 418 3.99 -8.56 8.07
C ILE A 418 4.74 -7.48 8.86
N GLU A 419 4.74 -6.24 8.40
CA GLU A 419 5.49 -5.13 9.00
C GLU A 419 5.12 -4.86 10.47
N THR A 420 3.84 -5.06 10.79
CA THR A 420 3.29 -4.83 12.12
C THR A 420 3.19 -6.09 12.98
N ASP A 421 3.45 -7.28 12.41
CA ASP A 421 3.22 -8.58 13.04
C ASP A 421 1.78 -8.72 13.57
N ARG A 422 0.80 -8.52 12.67
CA ARG A 422 -0.64 -8.52 12.99
C ARG A 422 -1.43 -9.37 12.03
N TRP A 423 -2.47 -10.01 12.56
CA TRP A 423 -3.54 -10.56 11.74
C TRP A 423 -4.30 -9.42 11.07
N ALA A 424 -4.69 -9.61 9.80
CA ALA A 424 -5.51 -8.66 9.07
C ALA A 424 -6.81 -9.32 8.59
N VAL A 425 -7.91 -8.63 8.87
CA VAL A 425 -9.26 -8.95 8.40
C VAL A 425 -9.64 -7.91 7.36
N ARG A 426 -9.74 -8.32 6.10
CA ARG A 426 -10.06 -7.44 4.97
C ARG A 426 -11.48 -7.71 4.47
N ALA A 427 -12.33 -6.70 4.51
CA ALA A 427 -13.65 -6.71 3.88
C ALA A 427 -13.70 -5.71 2.73
N THR A 428 -14.08 -6.19 1.55
CA THR A 428 -14.23 -5.34 0.36
C THR A 428 -15.64 -5.42 -0.20
N ASN A 429 -16.12 -4.39 -0.87
CA ASN A 429 -17.42 -4.46 -1.55
C ASN A 429 -17.36 -5.35 -2.81
N THR A 430 -16.45 -5.06 -3.74
CA THR A 430 -16.31 -5.76 -5.03
C THR A 430 -14.90 -6.34 -5.27
N GLY A 431 -13.92 -5.95 -4.46
CA GLY A 431 -12.54 -6.43 -4.53
C GLY A 431 -12.34 -7.83 -3.94
N TYR A 432 -11.16 -8.06 -3.36
CA TYR A 432 -10.86 -9.26 -2.58
C TYR A 432 -11.00 -9.01 -1.09
N SER A 433 -11.96 -9.68 -0.47
CA SER A 433 -12.02 -9.86 0.98
C SER A 433 -11.10 -11.01 1.38
N ALA A 434 -10.44 -10.92 2.52
CA ALA A 434 -9.42 -11.88 2.90
C ALA A 434 -9.13 -11.92 4.40
N PHE A 435 -8.58 -13.04 4.85
CA PHE A 435 -7.92 -13.16 6.14
C PHE A 435 -6.44 -13.43 5.93
N ILE A 436 -5.59 -12.61 6.54
CA ILE A 436 -4.14 -12.66 6.38
C ILE A 436 -3.51 -12.83 7.75
N ASN A 437 -2.65 -13.82 7.93
CA ASN A 437 -1.92 -14.01 9.17
C ASN A 437 -0.66 -13.11 9.23
N PRO A 438 0.01 -12.98 10.39
CA PRO A 438 1.19 -12.13 10.54
C PRO A 438 2.40 -12.52 9.66
N HIS A 439 2.43 -13.75 9.15
CA HIS A 439 3.42 -14.19 8.17
C HIS A 439 3.07 -13.80 6.72
N GLY A 440 1.96 -13.08 6.53
CA GLY A 440 1.47 -12.66 5.21
C GLY A 440 0.76 -13.75 4.42
N GLN A 441 0.51 -14.93 5.03
CA GLN A 441 -0.24 -15.99 4.37
C GLN A 441 -1.72 -15.61 4.33
N THR A 442 -2.30 -15.67 3.14
CA THR A 442 -3.74 -15.48 2.94
C THR A 442 -4.45 -16.81 3.21
N LEU A 443 -5.15 -16.92 4.33
CA LEU A 443 -5.86 -18.15 4.73
C LEU A 443 -7.12 -18.36 3.91
N TRP A 444 -7.80 -17.25 3.60
CA TRP A 444 -8.95 -17.22 2.72
C TRP A 444 -8.92 -15.93 1.90
N LYS A 445 -9.34 -16.04 0.62
CA LYS A 445 -9.53 -14.92 -0.31
C LYS A 445 -10.81 -15.12 -1.08
N SER A 446 -11.67 -14.11 -1.12
CA SER A 446 -12.90 -14.13 -1.91
C SER A 446 -12.62 -14.14 -3.42
N ALA A 447 -13.65 -14.44 -4.22
CA ALA A 447 -13.64 -14.16 -5.65
C ALA A 447 -13.98 -12.68 -5.93
N TYR A 448 -13.36 -12.12 -6.96
CA TYR A 448 -13.60 -10.74 -7.41
C TYR A 448 -15.05 -10.58 -7.90
N ASN A 449 -15.69 -9.45 -7.58
CA ASN A 449 -17.07 -9.13 -8.02
C ASN A 449 -18.13 -10.20 -7.68
N THR A 450 -18.04 -10.83 -6.51
CA THR A 450 -19.03 -11.81 -6.04
C THR A 450 -19.58 -11.45 -4.67
N TYR A 451 -20.83 -11.81 -4.35
CA TYR A 451 -21.31 -11.73 -2.97
C TYR A 451 -20.79 -12.94 -2.20
N GLN A 452 -20.08 -12.72 -1.10
CA GLN A 452 -19.57 -13.79 -0.25
C GLN A 452 -19.56 -13.37 1.22
N THR A 453 -19.79 -14.33 2.11
CA THR A 453 -19.51 -14.17 3.54
C THR A 453 -18.53 -15.25 3.95
N HIS A 454 -17.67 -14.93 4.91
CA HIS A 454 -16.71 -15.89 5.46
C HIS A 454 -16.40 -15.53 6.90
N SER A 455 -16.11 -16.53 7.72
CA SER A 455 -15.61 -16.32 9.07
C SER A 455 -14.32 -17.09 9.28
N GLU A 456 -13.38 -16.47 10.00
CA GLU A 456 -12.09 -17.07 10.33
C GLU A 456 -11.68 -16.66 11.75
N THR A 457 -10.87 -17.49 12.38
CA THR A 457 -10.31 -17.21 13.70
C THR A 457 -8.99 -16.45 13.56
N ILE A 458 -8.90 -15.30 14.22
CA ILE A 458 -7.66 -14.54 14.34
C ILE A 458 -7.16 -14.53 15.79
N TYR A 459 -5.90 -14.16 15.97
CA TYR A 459 -5.28 -14.08 17.29
C TYR A 459 -4.69 -12.68 17.50
N PRO A 460 -5.28 -11.84 18.36
CA PRO A 460 -4.76 -10.51 18.66
C PRO A 460 -3.30 -10.55 19.16
N ARG A 461 -2.44 -9.66 18.65
CA ARG A 461 -0.99 -9.60 18.97
C ARG A 461 -0.58 -8.19 19.37
N GLN A 462 0.42 -8.05 20.23
CA GLN A 462 0.97 -6.74 20.64
C GLN A 462 2.49 -6.67 20.55
N THR A 463 3.10 -7.61 19.83
CA THR A 463 4.52 -7.58 19.50
C THR A 463 4.88 -6.24 18.83
N ARG A 464 6.08 -5.75 19.12
CA ARG A 464 6.61 -4.52 18.53
C ARG A 464 7.85 -4.88 17.72
N THR A 465 7.67 -5.04 16.41
CA THR A 465 8.77 -5.16 15.44
C THR A 465 9.70 -3.95 15.52
N LEU A 466 10.92 -4.03 14.98
CA LEU A 466 11.82 -2.87 14.99
C LEU A 466 11.21 -1.69 14.22
N TYR A 467 10.49 -1.96 13.14
CA TYR A 467 9.76 -0.93 12.40
C TYR A 467 8.67 -0.27 13.25
N VAL A 468 7.89 -1.04 14.03
CA VAL A 468 6.90 -0.47 14.95
C VAL A 468 7.56 0.38 16.05
N ARG A 469 8.77 0.01 16.51
CA ARG A 469 9.48 0.74 17.56
C ARG A 469 10.14 2.03 17.08
N TRP A 470 10.80 1.98 15.92
CA TRP A 470 11.74 3.03 15.50
C TRP A 470 11.36 3.69 14.17
N GLY A 471 10.30 3.24 13.51
CA GLY A 471 9.92 3.73 12.19
C GLY A 471 10.93 3.35 11.13
N ASP A 472 10.99 4.14 10.06
CA ASP A 472 11.92 3.90 8.97
C ASP A 472 13.30 4.49 9.28
N TRP A 473 14.04 3.86 10.20
CA TRP A 473 15.37 4.29 10.65
C TRP A 473 16.49 3.98 9.64
N LEU A 474 16.31 2.99 8.77
CA LEU A 474 17.31 2.58 7.79
C LEU A 474 17.51 3.65 6.72
N THR A 475 16.44 4.26 6.21
CA THR A 475 16.55 5.33 5.21
C THR A 475 17.42 6.51 5.68
N PRO A 476 17.18 7.15 6.84
CA PRO A 476 18.05 8.22 7.33
C PRO A 476 19.46 7.72 7.65
N LEU A 477 19.63 6.49 8.15
CA LEU A 477 20.96 5.91 8.36
C LEU A 477 21.73 5.79 7.04
N LEU A 478 21.12 5.29 5.98
CA LEU A 478 21.72 5.18 4.65
C LEU A 478 22.12 6.57 4.13
N LEU A 479 21.26 7.58 4.27
CA LEU A 479 21.56 8.96 3.87
C LEU A 479 22.76 9.55 4.63
N VAL A 480 22.85 9.31 5.94
CA VAL A 480 23.97 9.79 6.78
C VAL A 480 25.26 9.06 6.46
N LEU A 481 25.23 7.73 6.38
CA LEU A 481 26.40 6.92 6.00
C LEU A 481 26.87 7.27 4.59
N SER A 482 25.92 7.59 3.71
CA SER A 482 26.23 8.22 2.44
C SER A 482 27.00 9.53 2.70
N ALA A 483 26.37 10.58 3.23
CA ALA A 483 27.03 11.88 3.38
C ALA A 483 28.46 11.82 3.99
N LEU A 484 28.66 11.01 5.05
CA LEU A 484 29.95 10.82 5.72
C LEU A 484 30.99 10.12 4.83
N SER A 485 30.65 8.98 4.22
CA SER A 485 31.59 8.22 3.36
C SER A 485 31.98 9.03 2.11
N GLY A 486 31.09 9.91 1.65
CA GLY A 486 31.41 10.94 0.67
C GLY A 486 32.51 11.87 1.17
N ILE A 487 32.30 12.56 2.29
CA ILE A 487 33.22 13.58 2.84
C ILE A 487 34.63 13.03 3.13
N PHE A 488 34.73 11.88 3.81
CA PHE A 488 36.03 11.36 4.26
C PHE A 488 36.90 10.78 3.15
N ARG A 489 36.33 10.49 1.97
CA ARG A 489 37.09 10.00 0.80
C ARG A 489 37.38 11.08 -0.25
N SER A 490 36.99 12.34 0.00
CA SER A 490 37.39 13.50 -0.83
C SER A 490 38.80 14.04 -0.55
N SER A 491 39.53 13.48 0.42
CA SER A 491 40.92 13.85 0.68
C SER A 491 41.84 13.00 -0.20
N PRO A 492 42.44 13.55 -1.28
CA PRO A 492 43.53 12.85 -1.96
C PRO A 492 44.73 12.81 -1.01
N ILE A 493 45.33 11.63 -0.86
CA ILE A 493 46.75 11.50 -0.51
C ILE A 493 47.53 11.62 -1.81
#